data_AF-A0A536H974-F1
#
_entry.id   AF-A0A536H974-F1
#
_cell.length_a   1.000
_cell.length_b   1.000
_cell.length_c   1.000
_cell.angle_alpha   90.00
_cell.angle_beta   90.00
_cell.angle_gamma   90.00
#
_symmetry.space_group_name_H-M   'P 1'
#
loop_
_entity.id
_entity.type
_entity.pdbx_description
1 polymer ?
#
loop_
_entity_poly.entity_id
_entity_poly.type
_entity_poly.pdbx_seq_one_letter_code
_entity_poly.pdbx_strand_id
1 'polypeptide(L)'
;MGHRCTPPPQHRGQHSARPGSKVPVIDPFFWGQPSGIWQQLVTWVTQGTAQGPLWEQIAVTLEEAIIGFAIGVVLGIVFGVVLGRNRFLADVLGPYVKAANSIPRVTLAPLFAIGLGLGIQSKVALAVVLVFFIVFFNAFQGVREVDRNLLANARILGASQQKLTTAVILPSAL
;
A
#
# COMPACT_ATOMS: atom_id res chain seq x y z
N MET A 1 -21.85 3.93 -61.32
CA MET A 1 -22.41 4.93 -60.37
C MET A 1 -21.68 4.77 -59.05
N GLY A 2 -20.74 5.66 -58.76
CA GLY A 2 -19.89 5.60 -57.58
C GLY A 2 -20.48 6.41 -56.42
N HIS A 3 -20.77 5.73 -55.31
CA HIS A 3 -21.12 6.40 -54.05
C HIS A 3 -19.83 6.70 -53.28
N ARG A 4 -19.45 7.98 -53.26
CA ARG A 4 -18.33 8.49 -52.48
C ARG A 4 -18.72 8.55 -51.00
N CYS A 5 -17.90 7.96 -50.16
CA CYS A 5 -17.82 8.23 -48.72
C CYS A 5 -17.53 9.72 -48.49
N THR A 6 -18.40 10.41 -47.76
CA THR A 6 -18.10 11.73 -47.17
C THR A 6 -17.67 11.54 -45.72
N PRO A 7 -16.42 11.83 -45.34
CA PRO A 7 -16.03 11.84 -43.93
C PRO A 7 -16.57 13.11 -43.21
N PRO A 8 -16.86 13.02 -41.89
CA PRO A 8 -17.36 14.15 -41.10
C PRO A 8 -16.30 15.26 -40.92
N PRO A 9 -16.72 16.52 -40.74
CA PRO A 9 -15.81 17.67 -40.69
C PRO A 9 -14.93 17.64 -39.45
N GLN A 10 -13.61 17.57 -39.67
CA GLN A 10 -12.60 17.68 -38.63
C GLN A 10 -12.67 19.07 -37.98
N HIS A 11 -12.78 19.08 -36.65
CA HIS A 11 -12.72 20.27 -35.80
C HIS A 11 -11.44 21.06 -36.08
N ARG A 12 -11.59 22.11 -36.88
CA ARG A 12 -10.56 23.11 -37.19
C ARG A 12 -10.19 23.82 -35.88
N GLY A 13 -8.98 23.57 -35.41
CA GLY A 13 -8.42 24.15 -34.20
C GLY A 13 -8.58 25.67 -34.16
N GLN A 14 -9.30 26.15 -33.14
CA GLN A 14 -9.37 27.55 -32.78
C GLN A 14 -8.06 27.92 -32.07
N HIS A 15 -7.03 28.22 -32.86
CA HIS A 15 -5.89 29.02 -32.39
C HIS A 15 -6.24 30.49 -32.56
N SER A 16 -6.90 31.07 -31.54
CA SER A 16 -7.03 32.51 -31.42
C SER A 16 -5.66 33.11 -31.12
N ALA A 17 -5.05 33.68 -32.16
CA ALA A 17 -3.79 34.37 -32.09
C ALA A 17 -3.91 35.58 -31.14
N ARG A 18 -3.23 35.51 -29.99
CA ARG A 18 -2.94 36.69 -29.16
C ARG A 18 -1.80 37.47 -29.82
N PRO A 19 -2.00 38.75 -30.19
CA PRO A 19 -0.93 39.55 -30.77
C PRO A 19 -0.06 40.10 -29.64
N GLY A 20 1.10 39.50 -29.36
CA GLY A 20 1.97 40.09 -28.33
C GLY A 20 3.22 39.40 -27.80
N SER A 21 3.64 38.21 -28.24
CA SER A 21 4.94 37.66 -27.80
C SER A 21 5.65 36.89 -28.90
N LYS A 22 6.57 37.58 -29.59
CA LYS A 22 7.49 37.02 -30.57
C LYS A 22 8.71 36.43 -29.88
N VAL A 23 8.69 35.14 -29.54
CA VAL A 23 9.82 34.20 -29.72
C VAL A 23 9.28 32.76 -29.58
N PRO A 24 9.21 31.95 -30.65
CA PRO A 24 8.94 30.52 -30.54
C PRO A 24 10.27 29.81 -30.33
N VAL A 25 10.71 29.67 -29.08
CA VAL A 25 11.90 28.84 -28.79
C VAL A 25 11.55 27.67 -27.86
N ILE A 26 10.46 27.80 -27.10
CA ILE A 26 10.08 26.85 -26.06
C ILE A 26 8.56 26.86 -25.96
N ASP A 27 7.91 25.77 -26.39
CA ASP A 27 6.47 25.60 -26.25
C ASP A 27 6.11 25.42 -24.77
N PRO A 28 5.31 26.30 -24.15
CA PRO A 28 4.91 26.16 -22.75
C PRO A 28 4.23 24.84 -22.38
N PHE A 29 3.80 24.07 -23.37
CA PHE A 29 3.23 22.73 -23.20
C PHE A 29 4.30 21.68 -22.83
N PHE A 30 5.51 21.80 -23.38
CA PHE A 30 6.61 20.85 -23.15
C PHE A 30 7.56 21.27 -22.02
N TRP A 31 7.43 22.51 -21.53
CA TRP A 31 8.21 23.02 -20.41
C TRP A 31 7.29 23.45 -19.28
N GLY A 32 7.48 22.83 -18.10
CA GLY A 32 6.72 23.20 -16.91
C GLY A 32 6.94 24.68 -16.58
N GLN A 33 5.87 25.48 -16.61
CA GLN A 33 5.88 26.85 -16.13
C GLN A 33 5.70 26.84 -14.60
N PRO A 34 6.77 27.07 -13.80
CA PRO A 34 6.67 26.92 -12.34
C PRO A 34 5.66 27.91 -11.73
N SER A 35 5.54 29.12 -12.31
CA SER A 35 4.58 30.13 -11.91
C SER A 35 3.12 29.76 -12.25
N GLY A 36 2.88 29.07 -13.37
CA GLY A 36 1.56 28.58 -13.75
C GLY A 36 1.07 27.45 -12.84
N ILE A 37 1.97 26.54 -12.46
CA ILE A 37 1.67 25.47 -11.49
C ILE A 37 1.34 26.07 -10.13
N TRP A 38 2.08 27.09 -9.69
CA TRP A 38 1.82 27.77 -8.42
C TRP A 38 0.43 28.43 -8.38
N GLN A 39 0.06 29.15 -9.44
CA GLN A 39 -1.27 29.76 -9.53
C GLN A 39 -2.38 28.71 -9.51
N GLN A 40 -2.18 27.60 -10.23
CA GLN A 40 -3.14 26.50 -10.25
C GLN A 40 -3.31 25.84 -8.88
N LEU A 41 -2.22 25.65 -8.12
CA LEU A 41 -2.26 25.15 -6.74
C LEU A 41 -3.03 26.09 -5.82
N VAL A 42 -2.76 27.40 -5.88
CA VAL A 42 -3.48 28.40 -5.08
C VAL A 42 -4.97 28.37 -5.42
N THR A 43 -5.33 28.30 -6.70
CA THR A 43 -6.72 28.13 -7.14
C THR A 43 -7.35 26.87 -6.59
N TRP A 44 -6.69 25.71 -6.65
CA TRP A 44 -7.26 24.47 -6.12
C TRP A 44 -7.43 24.47 -4.60
N VAL A 45 -6.53 25.13 -3.88
CA VAL A 45 -6.62 25.25 -2.42
C VAL A 45 -7.73 26.23 -2.00
N THR A 46 -7.87 27.36 -2.71
CA THR A 46 -8.78 28.45 -2.31
C THR A 46 -10.17 28.38 -2.95
N GLN A 47 -10.22 28.04 -4.24
CA GLN A 47 -11.44 27.99 -5.06
C GLN A 47 -11.91 26.54 -5.32
N GLY A 48 -11.07 25.54 -5.05
CA GLY A 48 -11.39 24.13 -5.22
C GLY A 48 -11.12 23.60 -6.63
N THR A 49 -11.36 22.30 -6.79
CA THR A 49 -11.26 21.58 -8.07
C THR A 49 -12.65 21.32 -8.65
N ALA A 50 -12.72 20.74 -9.85
CA ALA A 50 -13.97 20.24 -10.43
C ALA A 50 -14.67 19.17 -9.55
N GLN A 51 -13.96 18.59 -8.58
CA GLN A 51 -14.44 17.59 -7.63
C GLN A 51 -14.62 18.17 -6.21
N GLY A 52 -14.59 19.49 -6.05
CA GLY A 52 -14.69 20.16 -4.76
C GLY A 52 -13.33 20.63 -4.20
N PRO A 53 -13.33 21.26 -3.02
CA PRO A 53 -12.13 21.74 -2.35
C PRO A 53 -11.12 20.62 -2.06
N LEU A 54 -9.82 20.91 -2.19
CA LEU A 54 -8.78 19.93 -1.87
C LEU A 54 -8.84 19.43 -0.42
N TRP A 55 -9.26 20.28 0.51
CA TRP A 55 -9.32 19.92 1.92
C TRP A 55 -10.31 18.79 2.20
N GLU A 56 -11.44 18.72 1.47
CA GLU A 56 -12.43 17.66 1.62
C GLU A 56 -11.85 16.30 1.21
N GLN A 57 -11.12 16.27 0.10
CA GLN A 57 -10.48 15.05 -0.41
C GLN A 57 -9.40 14.54 0.55
N ILE A 58 -8.63 15.45 1.14
CA ILE A 58 -7.62 15.10 2.16
C ILE A 58 -8.31 14.55 3.41
N ALA A 59 -9.38 15.21 3.88
CA ALA A 59 -10.11 14.79 5.08
C ALA A 59 -10.71 13.38 4.91
N VAL A 60 -11.37 13.12 3.78
CA VAL A 60 -11.94 11.81 3.46
C VAL A 60 -10.86 10.73 3.37
N THR A 61 -9.74 11.02 2.70
CA THR A 61 -8.62 10.07 2.61
C THR A 61 -8.02 9.76 3.98
N LEU A 62 -7.92 10.77 4.84
CA LEU A 62 -7.41 10.61 6.20
C LEU A 62 -8.36 9.79 7.08
N GLU A 63 -9.67 10.03 6.98
CA GLU A 63 -10.70 9.24 7.66
C GLU A 63 -10.63 7.77 7.24
N GLU A 64 -10.60 7.51 5.92
CA GLU A 64 -10.45 6.18 5.35
C GLU A 64 -9.20 5.47 5.88
N ALA A 65 -8.07 6.18 5.92
CA ALA A 65 -6.80 5.67 6.39
C ALA A 65 -6.84 5.35 7.88
N ILE A 66 -7.41 6.21 8.72
CA ILE A 66 -7.50 6.02 10.17
C ILE A 66 -8.39 4.82 10.50
N ILE A 67 -9.57 4.73 9.89
CA ILE A 67 -10.51 3.63 10.12
C ILE A 67 -9.88 2.32 9.66
N GLY A 68 -9.32 2.30 8.45
CA GLY A 68 -8.66 1.12 7.90
C GLY A 68 -7.45 0.68 8.74
N PHE A 69 -6.66 1.64 9.23
CA PHE A 69 -5.53 1.39 10.11
C PHE A 69 -5.97 0.80 11.45
N ALA A 70 -6.96 1.38 12.13
CA ALA A 70 -7.41 0.90 13.42
C ALA A 70 -7.91 -0.55 13.34
N ILE A 71 -8.76 -0.84 12.35
CA ILE A 71 -9.29 -2.20 12.13
C ILE A 71 -8.16 -3.17 11.74
N GLY A 72 -7.30 -2.76 10.80
CA GLY A 72 -6.20 -3.58 10.31
C GLY A 72 -5.19 -3.94 11.40
N VAL A 73 -4.85 -2.98 12.28
CA VAL A 73 -3.95 -3.20 13.42
C VAL A 73 -4.55 -4.20 14.41
N VAL A 74 -5.80 -3.98 14.82
CA VAL A 74 -6.46 -4.85 15.81
C VAL A 74 -6.53 -6.28 15.27
N LEU A 75 -7.01 -6.47 14.04
CA LEU A 75 -7.08 -7.79 13.42
C LEU A 75 -5.67 -8.39 13.23
N GLY A 76 -4.70 -7.62 12.74
CA GLY A 76 -3.34 -8.09 12.51
C GLY A 76 -2.67 -8.59 13.79
N ILE A 77 -2.80 -7.85 14.88
CA ILE A 77 -2.25 -8.25 16.20
C ILE A 77 -2.96 -9.52 16.69
N VAL A 78 -4.29 -9.54 16.70
CA VAL A 78 -5.07 -10.68 17.22
C VAL A 78 -4.72 -11.95 16.45
N PHE A 79 -4.81 -11.93 15.12
CA PHE A 79 -4.51 -13.11 14.31
C PHE A 79 -3.02 -13.46 14.34
N GLY A 80 -2.12 -12.47 14.30
CA GLY A 80 -0.68 -12.70 14.33
C GLY A 80 -0.22 -13.37 15.62
N VAL A 81 -0.76 -12.94 16.77
CA VAL A 81 -0.44 -13.54 18.08
C VAL A 81 -1.04 -14.94 18.22
N VAL A 82 -2.31 -15.12 17.82
CA VAL A 82 -3.00 -16.42 17.92
C VAL A 82 -2.31 -17.47 17.06
N LEU A 83 -1.99 -17.15 15.80
CA LEU A 83 -1.25 -18.07 14.92
C LEU A 83 0.21 -18.24 15.36
N GLY A 84 0.85 -17.18 15.83
CA GLY A 84 2.26 -17.19 16.24
C GLY A 84 2.53 -18.14 17.41
N ARG A 85 1.59 -18.20 18.37
CA ARG A 85 1.68 -19.05 19.56
C ARG A 85 1.47 -20.54 19.26
N ASN A 86 0.68 -20.89 18.26
CA ASN A 86 0.36 -22.29 17.94
C ASN A 86 1.23 -22.82 16.79
N ARG A 87 2.26 -23.60 17.12
CA ARG A 87 3.19 -24.19 16.12
C ARG A 87 2.49 -25.02 15.05
N PHE A 88 1.50 -25.85 15.43
CA PHE A 88 0.77 -26.67 14.47
C PHE A 88 -0.02 -25.81 13.48
N LEU A 89 -0.74 -24.81 14.01
CA LEU A 89 -1.55 -23.91 13.18
C LEU A 89 -0.68 -23.06 12.25
N ALA A 90 0.48 -22.60 12.75
CA ALA A 90 1.47 -21.87 11.96
C ALA A 90 2.08 -22.72 10.83
N ASP A 91 2.32 -24.01 11.06
CA ASP A 91 2.92 -24.88 10.06
C ASP A 91 1.89 -25.31 8.99
N VAL A 92 0.62 -25.51 9.38
CA VAL A 92 -0.49 -25.80 8.45
C VAL A 92 -0.89 -24.56 7.62
N LEU A 93 -1.06 -23.40 8.26
CA LEU A 93 -1.50 -22.18 7.60
C LEU A 93 -0.35 -21.41 6.94
N GLY A 94 0.89 -21.68 7.32
CA GLY A 94 2.08 -20.99 6.83
C GLY A 94 2.19 -20.89 5.30
N PRO A 95 1.99 -21.97 4.53
CA PRO A 95 1.98 -21.92 3.07
C PRO A 95 0.91 -20.98 2.51
N TYR A 96 -0.31 -21.00 3.05
CA TYR A 96 -1.41 -20.15 2.62
C TYR A 96 -1.15 -18.68 2.92
N VAL A 97 -0.60 -18.39 4.10
CA VAL A 97 -0.26 -17.03 4.50
C VAL A 97 0.87 -16.46 3.64
N LYS A 98 1.87 -17.27 3.31
CA LYS A 98 2.92 -16.88 2.35
C LYS A 98 2.36 -16.64 0.95
N ALA A 99 1.50 -17.53 0.46
CA ALA A 99 0.84 -17.38 -0.84
C ALA A 99 0.00 -16.10 -0.91
N ALA A 100 -0.76 -15.81 0.16
CA ALA A 100 -1.53 -14.57 0.27
C ALA A 100 -0.62 -13.32 0.24
N ASN A 101 0.58 -13.39 0.83
CA ASN A 101 1.54 -12.29 0.78
C ASN A 101 2.12 -12.05 -0.63
N SER A 102 2.20 -13.09 -1.46
CA SER A 102 2.66 -12.99 -2.85
C SER A 102 1.65 -12.28 -3.77
N ILE A 103 0.39 -12.14 -3.35
CA ILE A 103 -0.62 -11.41 -4.12
C ILE A 103 -0.25 -9.92 -4.14
N PRO A 104 -0.09 -9.29 -5.31
CA PRO A 104 0.13 -7.86 -5.40
C PRO A 104 -1.07 -7.11 -4.80
N ARG A 105 -0.86 -6.37 -3.72
CA ARG A 105 -1.95 -5.67 -3.02
C ARG A 105 -2.63 -4.62 -3.92
N VAL A 106 -1.89 -4.05 -4.87
CA VAL A 106 -2.42 -3.12 -5.87
C VAL A 106 -3.52 -3.74 -6.74
N THR A 107 -3.50 -5.06 -6.94
CA THR A 107 -4.53 -5.79 -7.70
C THR A 107 -5.86 -5.88 -6.95
N LEU A 108 -5.88 -5.68 -5.63
CA LEU A 108 -7.10 -5.72 -4.82
C LEU A 108 -7.95 -4.46 -4.97
N ALA A 109 -7.34 -3.32 -5.30
CA ALA A 109 -8.04 -2.05 -5.46
C ALA A 109 -9.18 -2.13 -6.50
N PRO A 110 -8.97 -2.62 -7.74
CA PRO A 110 -10.05 -2.77 -8.71
C PRO A 110 -11.08 -3.84 -8.30
N LEU A 111 -10.67 -4.91 -7.59
CA LEU A 111 -11.60 -5.94 -7.11
C LEU A 111 -12.58 -5.37 -6.08
N PHE A 112 -12.09 -4.60 -5.12
CA PHE A 112 -12.95 -3.93 -4.14
C PHE A 112 -13.80 -2.83 -4.79
N ALA A 113 -13.25 -2.09 -5.76
CA ALA A 113 -14.02 -1.08 -6.48
C ALA A 113 -15.22 -1.67 -7.23
N ILE A 114 -15.07 -2.86 -7.83
CA ILE A 114 -16.15 -3.56 -8.53
C ILE A 114 -17.12 -4.22 -7.54
N GLY A 115 -16.61 -4.85 -6.46
CA GLY A 115 -17.44 -5.61 -5.52
C GLY A 115 -18.18 -4.76 -4.48
N LEU A 116 -17.52 -3.73 -3.95
CA LEU A 116 -18.05 -2.85 -2.90
C LEU A 116 -18.50 -1.49 -3.44
N GLY A 117 -18.21 -1.20 -4.72
CA GLY A 117 -18.52 0.06 -5.39
C GLY A 117 -17.46 1.15 -5.22
N LEU A 118 -17.69 2.28 -5.89
CA LEU A 118 -16.84 3.47 -5.84
C LEU A 118 -17.22 4.33 -4.63
N GLY A 119 -16.81 3.90 -3.44
CA GLY A 119 -17.10 4.63 -2.20
C GLY A 119 -16.06 4.40 -1.12
N ILE A 120 -16.33 4.98 0.05
CA ILE A 120 -15.45 4.92 1.23
C ILE A 120 -15.14 3.47 1.64
N GLN A 121 -16.12 2.57 1.51
CA GLN A 121 -16.02 1.16 1.90
C GLN A 121 -14.92 0.42 1.12
N SER A 122 -14.81 0.65 -0.19
CA SER A 122 -13.80 0.00 -1.02
C SER A 122 -12.38 0.42 -0.62
N LYS A 123 -12.18 1.71 -0.36
CA LYS A 123 -10.86 2.24 0.03
C LYS A 123 -10.49 1.86 1.46
N VAL A 124 -11.45 1.86 2.39
CA VAL A 124 -11.25 1.35 3.75
C VAL A 124 -10.89 -0.14 3.71
N ALA A 125 -11.59 -0.96 2.93
CA ALA A 125 -11.27 -2.38 2.79
C ALA A 125 -9.83 -2.60 2.27
N LEU A 126 -9.41 -1.81 1.28
CA LEU A 126 -8.04 -1.83 0.78
C LEU A 126 -7.03 -1.46 1.87
N ALA A 127 -7.29 -0.38 2.63
CA ALA A 127 -6.44 0.06 3.72
C ALA A 127 -6.33 -1.00 4.84
N VAL A 128 -7.46 -1.62 5.22
CA VAL A 128 -7.50 -2.72 6.20
C VAL A 128 -6.61 -3.86 5.75
N VAL A 129 -6.73 -4.31 4.51
CA VAL A 129 -5.95 -5.45 4.00
C VAL A 129 -4.45 -5.13 3.99
N LEU A 130 -4.07 -3.92 3.57
CA LEU A 130 -2.67 -3.48 3.59
C LEU A 130 -2.09 -3.55 5.01
N VAL A 131 -2.77 -2.91 5.96
CA VAL A 131 -2.29 -2.80 7.34
C VAL A 131 -2.34 -4.14 8.05
N PHE A 132 -3.40 -4.92 7.84
CA PHE A 132 -3.58 -6.26 8.42
C PHE A 132 -2.37 -7.14 8.15
N PHE A 133 -1.94 -7.29 6.89
CA PHE A 133 -0.83 -8.18 6.57
C PHE A 133 0.48 -7.70 7.19
N ILE A 134 0.78 -6.39 7.11
CA ILE A 134 2.01 -5.83 7.70
C ILE A 134 2.06 -6.12 9.20
N VAL A 135 0.99 -5.81 9.92
CA VAL A 135 0.91 -5.97 11.37
C VAL A 135 0.87 -7.45 11.76
N PHE A 136 0.12 -8.28 11.02
CA PHE A 136 0.06 -9.72 11.21
C PHE A 136 1.45 -10.35 11.13
N PHE A 137 2.23 -10.06 10.07
CA PHE A 137 3.54 -10.67 9.89
C PHE A 137 4.55 -10.20 10.94
N ASN A 138 4.47 -8.94 11.37
CA ASN A 138 5.30 -8.41 12.46
C ASN A 138 4.95 -9.09 13.79
N ALA A 139 3.68 -9.18 14.15
CA ALA A 139 3.22 -9.83 15.37
C ALA A 139 3.54 -11.34 15.38
N PHE A 140 3.28 -12.02 14.27
CA PHE A 140 3.56 -13.45 14.10
C PHE A 140 5.04 -13.78 14.27
N GLN A 141 5.93 -13.00 13.63
CA GLN A 141 7.38 -13.18 13.77
C GLN A 141 7.85 -12.85 15.19
N GLY A 142 7.35 -11.75 15.77
CA GLY A 142 7.68 -11.35 17.14
C GLY A 142 7.36 -12.43 18.18
N VAL A 143 6.16 -13.04 18.11
CA VAL A 143 5.78 -14.12 19.04
C VAL A 143 6.67 -15.35 18.86
N ARG A 144 6.95 -15.78 17.62
CA ARG A 144 7.80 -16.96 17.38
C ARG A 144 9.25 -16.74 17.82
N GLU A 145 9.76 -15.52 17.73
CA GLU A 145 11.11 -15.19 18.16
C GLU A 145 11.23 -15.25 19.69
N VAL A 146 10.25 -14.70 20.41
CA VAL A 146 10.17 -14.82 21.86
C VAL A 146 10.11 -16.29 22.30
N ASP A 147 9.24 -17.10 21.70
CA ASP A 147 9.13 -18.54 22.04
C ASP A 147 10.47 -19.29 21.80
N ARG A 148 11.17 -18.99 20.71
CA ARG A 148 12.50 -19.58 20.43
C ARG A 148 13.54 -19.17 21.46
N ASN A 149 13.56 -17.89 21.85
CA ASN A 149 14.49 -17.37 22.85
C ASN A 149 14.21 -17.94 24.23
N LEU A 150 12.93 -18.06 24.64
CA LEU A 150 12.55 -18.71 25.88
C LEU A 150 12.96 -20.19 25.91
N LEU A 151 12.74 -20.92 24.82
CA LEU A 151 13.19 -22.32 24.68
C LEU A 151 14.72 -22.44 24.72
N ALA A 152 15.45 -21.54 24.08
CA ALA A 152 16.91 -21.51 24.10
C ALA A 152 17.45 -21.21 25.51
N ASN A 153 16.87 -20.22 26.19
CA ASN A 153 17.24 -19.85 27.56
C ASN A 153 16.90 -20.97 28.56
N ALA A 154 15.76 -21.65 28.42
CA ALA A 154 15.41 -22.81 29.22
C ALA A 154 16.37 -23.99 29.02
N ARG A 155 16.87 -24.18 27.79
CA ARG A 155 17.97 -25.13 27.54
C ARG A 155 19.22 -24.70 28.29
N ILE A 156 19.62 -23.43 28.23
CA ILE A 156 20.82 -22.91 28.95
C ILE A 156 20.69 -23.07 30.47
N LEU A 157 19.49 -22.87 31.01
CA LEU A 157 19.21 -22.93 32.46
C LEU A 157 19.04 -24.35 33.04
N GLY A 158 19.20 -25.42 32.26
CA GLY A 158 19.37 -26.77 32.85
C GLY A 158 18.60 -27.94 32.22
N ALA A 159 17.90 -27.76 31.10
CA ALA A 159 17.39 -28.91 30.33
C ALA A 159 18.55 -29.56 29.52
N SER A 160 19.31 -30.45 30.18
CA SER A 160 20.36 -31.36 29.66
C SER A 160 21.42 -30.73 28.73
N GLN A 161 22.28 -29.90 29.33
CA GLN A 161 23.38 -29.17 28.69
C GLN A 161 24.75 -29.88 28.73
N GLN A 162 24.92 -30.90 29.57
CA GLN A 162 26.26 -31.44 29.86
C GLN A 162 26.93 -32.17 28.68
N LYS A 163 26.20 -32.42 27.58
CA LYS A 163 26.78 -32.96 26.34
C LYS A 163 27.04 -31.90 25.27
N LEU A 164 26.40 -30.73 25.33
CA LEU A 164 26.48 -29.72 24.27
C LEU A 164 27.75 -28.85 24.40
N THR A 165 28.10 -28.47 25.63
CA THR A 165 29.31 -27.71 25.95
C THR A 165 30.58 -28.51 25.69
N THR A 166 30.60 -29.78 26.04
CA THR A 166 31.79 -30.64 25.92
C THR A 166 32.01 -31.17 24.49
N ALA A 167 30.94 -31.32 23.69
CA ALA A 167 31.05 -31.92 22.35
C ALA A 167 31.10 -30.92 21.18
N VAL A 168 30.64 -29.67 21.35
CA VAL A 168 30.53 -28.71 20.23
C VAL A 168 31.45 -27.50 20.41
N ILE A 169 31.53 -26.95 21.63
CA ILE A 169 32.25 -25.70 21.88
C ILE A 169 33.76 -25.95 22.02
N LEU A 170 34.17 -27.03 22.69
CA LEU A 170 35.57 -27.40 22.88
C LEU A 170 36.32 -27.78 21.58
N PRO A 171 35.78 -28.60 20.66
CA PRO A 171 36.50 -28.94 19.43
C PRO A 171 36.43 -27.88 18.32
N SER A 172 35.58 -26.86 18.47
CA SER A 172 35.50 -25.74 17.50
C SER A 172 36.43 -24.57 17.86
N ALA A 173 37.12 -24.65 19.00
CA ALA A 173 38.07 -23.66 19.51
C ALA A 173 39.55 -24.11 19.41
N LEU A 174 39.79 -25.31 18.85
CA LEU A 174 41.07 -25.85 18.44
C LEU A 174 41.08 -25.98 16.91
#